data_AF-A0A644ZSA7-F1
#
_entry.id   AF-A0A644ZSA7-F1
#
_cell.length_a   1.000
_cell.length_b   1.000
_cell.length_c   1.000
_cell.angle_alpha   90.00
_cell.angle_beta   90.00
_cell.angle_gamma   90.00
#
_symmetry.space_group_name_H-M   'P 1'
#
loop_
_entity.id
_entity.type
_entity.pdbx_description
1 polymer ?
#
loop_
_entity_poly.entity_id
_entity_poly.type
_entity_poly.pdbx_seq_one_letter_code
_entity_poly.pdbx_strand_id
1 'polypeptide(L)'
;MPWSAKYIAALGDPITDLVEDMAAEQKARTTYEHLIAGTDDELAKATLRWLWEREVVHFQRFGEALNDVQDWMANSKHVWCGCDREKEEK
;
A
#
# COMPACT_ATOMS: atom_id res chain seq x y z
N MET A 1 18.54 -13.48 -8.88
CA MET A 1 17.15 -13.95 -9.08
C MET A 1 16.51 -13.04 -10.11
N PRO A 2 15.97 -13.57 -11.22
CA PRO A 2 15.21 -12.75 -12.15
C PRO A 2 13.88 -12.32 -11.51
N TRP A 3 13.31 -11.22 -12.01
CA TRP A 3 11.94 -10.85 -11.68
C TRP A 3 10.97 -11.99 -12.05
N SER A 4 9.89 -12.11 -11.27
CA SER A 4 8.80 -13.06 -11.54
C SER A 4 7.46 -12.47 -11.11
N ALA A 5 6.38 -12.88 -11.78
CA ALA A 5 5.01 -12.52 -11.42
C ALA A 5 4.62 -12.91 -9.98
N LYS A 6 5.37 -13.80 -9.33
CA LYS A 6 5.20 -14.16 -7.91
C LYS A 6 5.37 -12.98 -6.94
N TYR A 7 5.95 -11.87 -7.38
CA TYR A 7 6.09 -10.65 -6.58
C TYR A 7 4.85 -9.76 -6.61
N ILE A 8 3.89 -10.05 -7.49
CA ILE A 8 2.60 -9.35 -7.55
C ILE A 8 1.65 -10.04 -6.58
N ALA A 9 1.06 -9.26 -5.68
CA ALA A 9 -0.03 -9.69 -4.82
C ALA A 9 -1.29 -8.91 -5.24
N ALA A 10 -2.36 -9.65 -5.52
CA ALA A 10 -3.63 -9.12 -6.03
C ALA A 10 -4.71 -10.18 -5.72
N LEU A 11 -5.27 -10.11 -4.52
CA LEU A 11 -6.27 -11.06 -4.05
C LEU A 11 -7.68 -10.71 -4.55
N GLY A 12 -7.92 -9.42 -4.83
CA GLY A 12 -9.21 -8.89 -5.26
C GLY A 12 -10.11 -8.42 -4.11
N ASP A 13 -9.61 -8.45 -2.88
CA ASP A 13 -10.22 -7.76 -1.73
C ASP A 13 -9.53 -6.40 -1.56
N PRO A 14 -10.25 -5.27 -1.66
CA PRO A 14 -9.63 -3.96 -1.73
C PRO A 14 -8.91 -3.56 -0.44
N ILE A 15 -9.36 -4.03 0.73
CA ILE A 15 -8.65 -3.79 2.01
C ILE A 15 -7.32 -4.54 2.00
N THR A 16 -7.35 -5.82 1.65
CA THR A 16 -6.14 -6.66 1.58
C THR A 16 -5.13 -6.09 0.59
N ASP A 17 -5.59 -5.78 -0.63
CA ASP A 17 -4.72 -5.30 -1.70
C ASP A 17 -4.08 -3.93 -1.34
N LEU A 18 -4.85 -3.00 -0.77
CA LEU A 18 -4.31 -1.69 -0.33
C LEU A 18 -3.30 -1.82 0.83
N VAL A 19 -3.52 -2.76 1.75
CA VAL A 19 -2.56 -3.04 2.84
C VAL A 19 -1.27 -3.64 2.29
N GLU A 20 -1.35 -4.52 1.29
CA GLU A 20 -0.19 -5.06 0.59
C GLU A 20 0.59 -3.96 -0.15
N ASP A 21 -0.09 -3.05 -0.83
CA ASP A 21 0.51 -1.89 -1.49
C ASP A 21 1.26 -1.00 -0.48
N MET A 22 0.64 -0.65 0.65
CA MET A 22 1.30 0.10 1.73
C MET A 22 2.56 -0.61 2.24
N ALA A 23 2.51 -1.94 2.40
CA ALA A 23 3.67 -2.71 2.83
C ALA A 23 4.77 -2.76 1.76
N ALA A 24 4.40 -2.77 0.48
CA ALA A 24 5.35 -2.71 -0.64
C ALA A 24 6.12 -1.38 -0.65
N GLU A 25 5.44 -0.24 -0.51
CA GLU A 25 6.10 1.08 -0.52
C GLU A 25 7.04 1.26 0.68
N GLN A 26 6.69 0.72 1.86
CA GLN A 26 7.60 0.74 3.01
C GLN A 26 8.87 -0.09 2.80
N LYS A 27 8.74 -1.25 2.13
CA LYS A 27 9.89 -2.08 1.76
C LYS A 27 10.75 -1.38 0.70
N ALA A 28 10.13 -0.74 -0.29
CA ALA A 28 10.83 0.05 -1.30
C ALA A 28 11.60 1.22 -0.66
N ARG A 29 10.94 1.99 0.21
CA ARG A 29 11.55 3.10 0.96
C ARG A 29 12.80 2.67 1.74
N THR A 30 12.68 1.61 2.54
CA THR A 30 13.80 1.06 3.32
C THR A 30 14.92 0.55 2.41
N THR A 31 14.56 -0.04 1.27
CA THR A 31 15.53 -0.49 0.26
C THR A 31 16.32 0.69 -0.31
N TYR A 32 15.65 1.80 -0.63
CA TYR A 32 16.32 3.01 -1.10
C TYR A 32 17.24 3.63 -0.06
N GLU A 33 16.86 3.63 1.23
CA GLU A 33 17.74 4.08 2.32
C GLU A 33 19.06 3.28 2.33
N HIS A 34 18.98 1.96 2.20
CA HIS A 34 20.17 1.12 2.12
C HIS A 34 21.00 1.38 0.85
N LEU A 35 20.36 1.59 -0.30
CA LEU A 35 21.06 1.88 -1.55
C LEU A 35 21.76 3.25 -1.53
N ILE A 36 21.13 4.28 -0.94
CA ILE A 36 21.72 5.61 -0.75
C ILE A 36 22.95 5.52 0.15
N ALA A 37 22.88 4.73 1.23
CA ALA A 37 24.02 4.50 2.12
C ALA A 37 25.13 3.64 1.49
N GLY A 38 24.81 2.84 0.47
CA GLY A 38 25.72 1.89 -0.18
C GLY A 38 26.48 2.43 -1.40
N THR A 39 26.34 3.71 -1.74
CA THR A 39 27.01 4.32 -2.90
C THR A 39 27.51 5.72 -2.59
N ASP A 40 28.52 6.18 -3.34
CA ASP A 40 29.04 7.56 -3.30
C ASP A 40 28.73 8.35 -4.58
N ASP A 41 28.06 7.74 -5.57
CA ASP A 41 27.65 8.42 -6.79
C ASP A 41 26.50 9.41 -6.50
N GLU A 42 26.77 10.72 -6.68
CA GLU A 42 25.82 11.78 -6.39
C GLU A 42 24.61 11.81 -7.36
N LEU A 43 24.77 11.38 -8.61
CA LEU A 43 23.67 11.30 -9.57
C LEU A 43 22.72 10.14 -9.20
N ALA A 44 23.30 9.01 -8.76
CA ALA A 44 22.53 7.89 -8.24
C ALA A 44 21.76 8.31 -6.97
N LYS A 45 22.42 8.98 -6.01
CA LYS A 45 21.77 9.46 -4.79
C LYS A 45 20.66 10.47 -5.06
N ALA A 46 20.84 11.39 -6.02
CA ALA A 46 19.79 12.34 -6.39
C ALA A 46 18.53 11.63 -6.88
N THR A 47 18.69 10.62 -7.74
CA THR A 47 17.58 9.81 -8.24
C THR A 47 16.91 9.01 -7.11
N LEU A 48 17.70 8.35 -6.27
CA LEU A 48 17.19 7.54 -5.16
C LEU A 48 16.45 8.38 -4.12
N ARG A 49 16.90 9.62 -3.82
CA ARG A 49 16.18 10.54 -2.93
C ARG A 49 14.82 10.92 -3.49
N TRP A 50 14.74 11.21 -4.79
CA TRP A 50 13.46 11.51 -5.43
C TRP A 50 12.48 10.34 -5.36
N LEU A 51 12.96 9.10 -5.60
CA LEU A 51 12.15 7.90 -5.45
C LEU A 51 11.73 7.68 -3.98
N TRP A 52 12.64 7.86 -3.03
CA TRP A 52 12.35 7.71 -1.61
C TRP A 52 11.22 8.66 -1.14
N GLU A 53 11.25 9.93 -1.57
CA GLU A 53 10.19 10.89 -1.26
C GLU A 53 8.84 10.46 -1.84
N ARG A 54 8.85 9.87 -3.04
CA ARG A 54 7.66 9.31 -3.69
C ARG A 54 7.08 8.16 -2.88
N GLU A 55 7.89 7.25 -2.36
CA GLU A 55 7.39 6.14 -1.54
C GLU A 55 6.67 6.60 -0.27
N VAL A 56 7.11 7.71 0.33
CA VAL A 56 6.39 8.34 1.45
C VAL A 56 5.00 8.82 1.01
N VAL A 57 4.92 9.47 -0.15
CA VAL A 57 3.64 9.94 -0.72
C VAL A 57 2.76 8.76 -1.09
N HIS A 58 3.28 7.74 -1.76
CA HIS A 58 2.52 6.55 -2.14
C HIS A 58 1.94 5.83 -0.93
N PHE A 59 2.74 5.60 0.11
CA PHE A 59 2.27 5.04 1.38
C PHE A 59 1.12 5.84 1.99
N GLN A 60 1.25 7.17 2.02
CA GLN A 60 0.20 8.06 2.55
C GLN A 60 -1.08 7.98 1.69
N ARG A 61 -0.96 8.01 0.37
CA ARG A 61 -2.11 7.93 -0.54
C ARG A 61 -2.84 6.59 -0.49
N PHE A 62 -2.11 5.49 -0.38
CA PHE A 62 -2.74 4.18 -0.15
C PHE A 62 -3.43 4.11 1.22
N GLY A 63 -2.84 4.71 2.26
CA GLY A 63 -3.47 4.82 3.57
C GLY A 63 -4.74 5.68 3.56
N GLU A 64 -4.75 6.80 2.85
CA GLU A 64 -5.96 7.62 2.62
C GLU A 64 -7.05 6.81 1.90
N ALA A 65 -6.68 6.13 0.80
CA ALA A 65 -7.62 5.27 0.06
C ALA A 65 -8.15 4.11 0.90
N LEU A 66 -7.33 3.53 1.79
CA LEU A 66 -7.75 2.48 2.70
C LEU A 66 -8.83 2.96 3.67
N ASN A 67 -8.68 4.16 4.24
CA ASN A 67 -9.70 4.75 5.11
C ASN A 67 -11.02 4.96 4.34
N ASP A 68 -10.96 5.54 3.13
CA ASP A 68 -12.15 5.77 2.30
C ASP A 68 -12.87 4.46 1.95
N VAL A 69 -12.12 3.41 1.61
CA VAL A 69 -12.66 2.08 1.30
C VAL A 69 -13.29 1.46 2.55
N GLN A 70 -12.63 1.51 3.70
CA GLN A 70 -13.16 0.95 4.95
C GLN A 70 -14.45 1.66 5.38
N ASP A 71 -14.49 2.98 5.30
CA ASP A 71 -15.68 3.78 5.60
C ASP A 71 -16.84 3.44 4.64
N TRP A 72 -16.55 3.31 3.34
CA TRP A 72 -17.56 2.88 2.37
C TRP A 72 -18.08 1.47 2.66
N MET A 73 -17.19 0.53 2.98
CA MET A 73 -17.56 -0.86 3.28
C MET A 73 -18.38 -0.98 4.56
N ALA A 74 -18.04 -0.24 5.62
CA ALA A 74 -18.80 -0.20 6.87
C ALA A 74 -20.26 0.26 6.63
N ASN A 75 -20.45 1.25 5.76
CA ASN A 75 -21.77 1.77 5.40
C ASN A 75 -22.52 0.92 4.37
N SER A 76 -21.82 0.03 3.66
CA SER A 76 -22.38 -0.74 2.54
C SER A 76 -23.11 -1.98 3.00
N LYS A 77 -24.41 -2.10 2.70
CA LYS A 77 -25.30 -3.21 3.10
C LYS A 77 -24.93 -4.60 2.53
N HIS A 78 -24.08 -4.64 1.51
CA HIS A 78 -23.73 -5.86 0.77
C HIS A 78 -22.35 -6.42 1.10
N VAL A 79 -21.65 -5.82 2.07
CA VAL A 79 -20.36 -6.33 2.55
C VAL A 79 -20.62 -7.26 3.73
N TRP A 80 -20.02 -8.45 3.69
CA TRP A 80 -20.06 -9.40 4.79
C TRP A 80 -19.16 -8.90 5.92
N CYS A 81 -19.75 -8.48 7.04
CA CYS A 81 -19.04 -7.92 8.20
C CYS A 81 -18.75 -8.98 9.29
N GLY A 82 -18.82 -10.27 8.97
CA GLY A 82 -18.66 -11.35 9.96
C GLY A 82 -19.85 -11.57 10.91
N CYS A 83 -20.86 -10.69 10.85
CA CYS A 83 -22.12 -10.79 11.58
C CYS A 83 -23.25 -10.35 10.64
N ASP A 84 -24.41 -11.02 10.73
CA ASP A 84 -25.62 -10.54 10.06
C ASP A 84 -26.03 -9.23 10.71
N ARG A 85 -26.10 -8.14 9.94
CA ARG A 85 -26.68 -6.89 10.44
C ARG A 85 -28.15 -7.14 10.73
N GLU A 86 -28.54 -7.00 11.99
CA GLU A 86 -29.95 -6.96 12.38
C GLU A 86 -30.63 -5.89 11.53
N LYS A 87 -31.66 -6.30 10.79
CA LYS A 87 -32.45 -5.36 10.01
C LYS A 87 -33.22 -4.52 11.02
N GLU A 88 -32.93 -3.23 11.10
CA GLU A 88 -33.86 -2.29 11.73
C GLU A 88 -35.18 -2.37 10.94
N GLU A 89 -36.14 -3.10 11.50
CA GLU A 89 -37.53 -3.13 11.03
C GLU A 89 -38.12 -1.74 11.28
N LYS A 90 -38.55 -1.08 10.20
CA LYS A 90 -39.33 0.17 10.27
C LYS A 90 -40.79 -0.12 10.57
#